data_AF-A0A8T1HX33-F1
#
_entry.id   AF-A0A8T1HX33-F1
#
_cell.length_a   1.000
_cell.length_b   1.000
_cell.length_c   1.000
_cell.angle_alpha   90.00
_cell.angle_beta   90.00
_cell.angle_gamma   90.00
#
_symmetry.space_group_name_H-M   'P 1'
#
loop_
_entity.id
_entity.type
_entity.pdbx_description
1 polymer ?
#
loop_
_entity_poly.entity_id
_entity_poly.type
_entity_poly.pdbx_seq_one_letter_code
_entity_poly.pdbx_strand_id
1 'polypeptide(L)'
;MVDEMYADINNPEIANDEYFANRTILTYKRGHEEVNCFEQEVLHTVNINGIPPHKLTLKKGAPIMMMRNLNPDLGLYNGTRLRIVELKTHVIHATIMTGERQGQHVLIPRIVFISDGEAREFPFRLRRKQFPVQPAFAMTINKAQGQTVQNLGLYLSTPCFTHGQLYVALSRVTSRSKFKALIEYPQLEEEDGVYTDNIVCRQIFL
;
A
#
# COMPACT_ATOMS: atom_id res chain seq x y z
N MET A 1 -38.05 0.15 25.67
CA MET A 1 -39.09 -0.10 24.65
C MET A 1 -39.14 1.15 23.80
N VAL A 2 -38.27 1.22 22.80
CA VAL A 2 -38.25 2.28 21.79
C VAL A 2 -37.83 1.59 20.50
N ASP A 3 -38.77 1.67 19.57
CA ASP A 3 -38.70 1.22 18.19
C ASP A 3 -37.68 2.05 17.41
N GLU A 4 -37.08 1.38 16.40
CA GLU A 4 -36.29 1.94 15.30
C GLU A 4 -34.80 2.25 15.58
N MET A 5 -34.01 1.17 15.63
CA MET A 5 -32.67 1.14 15.01
C MET A 5 -32.82 0.86 13.51
N TYR A 6 -31.92 1.40 12.67
CA TYR A 6 -31.88 1.20 11.21
C TYR A 6 -32.51 -0.13 10.78
N ALA A 7 -33.63 -0.04 10.05
CA ALA A 7 -34.59 -1.12 9.81
C ALA A 7 -33.95 -2.45 9.36
N ASP A 8 -32.79 -2.37 8.72
CA ASP A 8 -32.11 -3.50 8.10
C ASP A 8 -31.19 -4.29 9.07
N ILE A 9 -30.71 -3.67 10.17
CA ILE A 9 -29.78 -4.31 11.13
C ILE A 9 -30.51 -5.28 12.06
N ASN A 10 -31.78 -4.98 12.37
CA ASN A 10 -32.63 -5.86 13.16
C ASN A 10 -33.25 -6.98 12.32
N ASN A 11 -32.98 -7.01 11.00
CA ASN A 11 -33.41 -8.08 10.14
C ASN A 11 -32.36 -9.21 10.14
N PRO A 12 -32.62 -10.37 10.79
CA PRO A 12 -31.68 -11.49 10.83
C PRO A 12 -31.40 -12.10 9.45
N GLU A 13 -32.19 -11.80 8.42
CA GLU A 13 -31.91 -12.19 7.03
C GLU A 13 -30.85 -11.31 6.37
N ILE A 14 -30.71 -10.05 6.82
CA ILE A 14 -29.75 -9.08 6.28
C ILE A 14 -28.48 -9.06 7.13
N ALA A 15 -28.58 -9.15 8.46
CA ALA A 15 -27.45 -9.12 9.39
C ALA A 15 -26.68 -10.46 9.49
N ASN A 16 -26.34 -11.05 8.34
CA ASN A 16 -25.60 -12.32 8.26
C ASN A 16 -24.06 -12.10 8.35
N ASP A 17 -23.29 -13.19 8.50
CA ASP A 17 -21.82 -13.10 8.55
C ASP A 17 -21.22 -12.43 7.30
N GLU A 18 -21.91 -12.53 6.16
CA GLU A 18 -21.53 -11.88 4.89
C GLU A 18 -21.75 -10.35 4.92
N TYR A 19 -22.80 -9.89 5.59
CA TYR A 19 -23.13 -8.49 5.83
C TYR A 19 -22.07 -7.81 6.67
N PHE A 20 -21.61 -8.47 7.74
CA PHE A 20 -20.48 -8.01 8.54
C PHE A 20 -19.13 -8.20 7.81
N ALA A 21 -19.02 -9.17 6.89
CA ALA A 21 -17.79 -9.43 6.16
C ALA A 21 -17.43 -8.34 5.13
N ASN A 22 -18.40 -7.53 4.70
CA ASN A 22 -18.27 -6.63 3.57
C ASN A 22 -18.34 -5.13 3.94
N ARG A 23 -18.64 -4.75 5.19
CA ARG A 23 -18.82 -3.33 5.59
C ARG A 23 -17.69 -2.77 6.47
N THR A 24 -17.55 -1.44 6.39
CA THR A 24 -16.81 -0.63 7.36
C THR A 24 -17.75 -0.36 8.54
N ILE A 25 -17.34 -0.70 9.77
CA ILE A 25 -18.13 -0.56 11.00
C ILE A 25 -17.44 0.50 11.87
N LEU A 26 -18.19 1.39 12.54
CA LEU A 26 -17.63 2.24 13.59
C LEU A 26 -17.72 1.54 14.95
N THR A 27 -16.70 1.72 15.79
CA THR A 27 -16.77 1.33 17.21
C THR A 27 -16.37 2.50 18.08
N TYR A 28 -17.31 3.14 18.75
CA TYR A 28 -17.03 4.14 19.78
C TYR A 28 -16.85 3.47 21.14
N LYS A 29 -15.88 3.92 21.95
CA LYS A 29 -15.98 3.81 23.42
C LYS A 29 -15.21 4.95 24.11
N ARG A 30 -15.97 5.91 24.65
CA ARG A 30 -15.76 6.41 26.00
C ARG A 30 -17.09 6.93 26.58
N GLY A 31 -17.80 6.05 27.30
CA GLY A 31 -18.96 6.40 28.13
C GLY A 31 -20.26 6.65 27.36
N HIS A 32 -21.13 5.65 27.37
CA HIS A 32 -22.55 5.66 27.00
C HIS A 32 -22.95 6.05 25.56
N GLU A 33 -23.70 5.13 24.95
CA GLU A 33 -24.45 5.20 23.69
C GLU A 33 -23.66 4.97 22.39
N GLU A 34 -23.91 3.79 21.80
CA GLU A 34 -23.39 3.31 20.52
C GLU A 34 -24.17 3.94 19.35
N VAL A 35 -24.01 5.26 19.16
CA VAL A 35 -24.61 5.95 18.01
C VAL A 35 -23.59 6.03 16.88
N ASN A 36 -23.93 5.43 15.73
CA ASN A 36 -23.17 5.60 14.49
C ASN A 36 -23.50 6.98 13.89
N CYS A 37 -22.85 8.03 14.37
CA CYS A 37 -23.18 9.43 14.04
C CYS A 37 -22.83 9.86 12.59
N PHE A 38 -22.38 8.95 11.72
CA PHE A 38 -21.91 9.26 10.38
C PHE A 38 -22.54 8.33 9.34
N GLU A 39 -22.93 8.90 8.21
CA GLU A 39 -23.43 8.13 7.07
C GLU A 39 -22.34 7.23 6.48
N GLN A 40 -22.74 6.05 6.02
CA GLN A 40 -21.82 5.06 5.47
C GLN A 40 -21.04 5.58 4.25
N GLU A 41 -21.65 6.46 3.45
CA GLU A 41 -21.00 7.08 2.30
C GLU A 41 -19.82 7.96 2.73
N VAL A 42 -19.96 8.71 3.82
CA VAL A 42 -18.88 9.49 4.42
C VAL A 42 -17.75 8.56 4.89
N LEU A 43 -18.07 7.40 5.47
CA LEU A 43 -17.06 6.43 5.90
C LEU A 43 -16.29 5.78 4.75
N HIS A 44 -16.90 5.72 3.56
CA HIS A 44 -16.25 5.20 2.36
C HIS A 44 -15.24 6.18 1.76
N THR A 45 -15.40 7.50 1.99
CA THR A 45 -14.48 8.52 1.51
C THR A 45 -13.28 8.73 2.45
N VAL A 46 -13.41 8.34 3.72
CA VAL A 46 -12.34 8.47 4.72
C VAL A 46 -11.15 7.53 4.39
N ASN A 47 -9.99 8.13 4.18
CA ASN A 47 -8.70 7.46 3.99
C ASN A 47 -7.81 7.69 5.21
N ILE A 48 -7.53 6.63 5.96
CA ILE A 48 -6.66 6.67 7.15
C ILE A 48 -5.35 5.96 6.83
N ASN A 49 -4.23 6.58 7.19
CA ASN A 49 -2.91 5.98 7.02
C ASN A 49 -2.82 4.60 7.68
N GLY A 50 -2.28 3.63 6.94
CA GLY A 50 -2.17 2.24 7.41
C GLY A 50 -3.44 1.40 7.30
N ILE A 51 -4.53 1.96 6.77
CA ILE A 51 -5.76 1.23 6.41
C ILE A 51 -5.98 1.35 4.91
N PRO A 52 -6.15 0.24 4.16
CA PRO A 52 -6.43 0.34 2.74
C PRO A 52 -7.77 1.05 2.45
N PRO A 53 -7.90 1.72 1.29
CA PRO A 53 -9.11 2.45 0.93
C PRO A 53 -10.34 1.53 0.86
N HIS A 54 -11.53 2.12 0.97
CA HIS A 54 -12.78 1.37 0.82
C HIS A 54 -12.85 0.68 -0.55
N LYS A 55 -12.61 1.43 -1.62
CA LYS A 55 -12.52 0.91 -2.98
C LYS A 55 -11.07 0.66 -3.37
N LEU A 56 -10.66 -0.60 -3.33
CA LEU A 56 -9.34 -1.05 -3.79
C LEU A 56 -9.45 -1.64 -5.21
N THR A 57 -8.91 -0.93 -6.20
CA THR A 57 -8.95 -1.37 -7.61
C THR A 57 -7.64 -2.06 -7.96
N LEU A 58 -7.72 -3.35 -8.32
CA LEU A 58 -6.58 -4.19 -8.65
C LEU A 58 -6.76 -4.85 -10.02
N LYS A 59 -5.65 -5.25 -10.64
CA LYS A 59 -5.64 -5.94 -11.93
C LYS A 59 -4.70 -7.15 -11.88
N LYS A 60 -5.06 -8.21 -12.59
CA LYS A 60 -4.15 -9.35 -12.85
C LYS A 60 -2.81 -8.85 -13.42
N GLY A 61 -1.72 -9.38 -12.90
CA GLY A 61 -0.35 -9.00 -13.26
C GLY A 61 0.18 -7.76 -12.53
N ALA A 62 -0.66 -6.99 -11.83
CA ALA A 62 -0.19 -5.80 -11.14
C ALA A 62 0.70 -6.16 -9.92
N PRO A 63 1.77 -5.38 -9.66
CA PRO A 63 2.55 -5.50 -8.44
C PRO A 63 1.78 -4.90 -7.26
N ILE A 64 1.76 -5.62 -6.15
CA ILE A 64 1.18 -5.20 -4.88
C ILE A 64 2.19 -5.44 -3.74
N MET A 65 1.94 -4.82 -2.60
CA MET A 65 2.76 -4.94 -1.40
C MET A 65 1.88 -5.21 -0.18
N MET A 66 2.30 -6.15 0.65
CA MET A 66 1.66 -6.44 1.93
C MET A 66 1.73 -5.24 2.88
N MET A 67 0.63 -4.94 3.57
CA MET A 67 0.53 -3.84 4.54
C MET A 67 0.61 -4.32 6.00
N ARG A 68 0.43 -5.62 6.24
CA ARG A 68 0.45 -6.24 7.58
C ARG A 68 1.10 -7.62 7.50
N ASN A 69 1.64 -8.06 8.63
CA ASN A 69 2.09 -9.42 8.81
C ASN A 69 0.87 -10.34 8.87
N LEU A 70 0.83 -11.37 8.04
CA LEU A 70 -0.22 -12.39 8.07
C LEU A 70 0.37 -13.74 8.47
N ASN A 71 1.43 -14.15 7.79
CA ASN A 71 2.14 -15.39 8.07
C ASN A 71 3.63 -15.22 7.71
N PRO A 72 4.48 -14.86 8.68
CA PRO A 72 5.92 -14.69 8.46
C PRO A 72 6.59 -15.97 7.93
N ASP A 73 6.13 -17.14 8.38
CA ASP A 73 6.66 -18.45 7.95
C ASP A 73 6.35 -18.78 6.49
N LEU A 74 5.44 -18.04 5.85
CA LEU A 74 5.18 -18.12 4.41
C LEU A 74 5.75 -16.92 3.64
N GLY A 75 6.54 -16.06 4.29
CA GLY A 75 7.07 -14.83 3.71
C GLY A 75 6.03 -13.71 3.56
N LEU A 76 4.88 -13.81 4.23
CA LEU A 76 3.80 -12.81 4.22
C LEU A 76 3.96 -11.81 5.37
N TYR A 77 5.02 -11.01 5.30
CA TYR A 77 5.30 -9.90 6.21
C TYR A 77 5.02 -8.55 5.53
N ASN A 78 4.92 -7.48 6.34
CA ASN A 78 4.71 -6.13 5.85
C ASN A 78 5.87 -5.71 4.93
N GLY A 79 5.54 -5.22 3.73
CA GLY A 79 6.53 -4.87 2.71
C GLY A 79 6.84 -5.97 1.70
N THR A 80 6.37 -7.21 1.89
CA THR A 80 6.55 -8.26 0.88
C THR A 80 5.88 -7.84 -0.43
N ARG A 81 6.66 -7.82 -1.52
CA ARG A 81 6.16 -7.53 -2.87
C ARG A 81 5.64 -8.79 -3.53
N LEU A 82 4.43 -8.69 -4.08
CA LEU A 82 3.72 -9.78 -4.72
C LEU A 82 3.24 -9.34 -6.10
N ARG A 83 3.11 -10.30 -7.01
CA ARG A 83 2.46 -10.09 -8.31
C ARG A 83 1.13 -10.82 -8.32
N ILE A 84 0.06 -10.12 -8.68
CA ILE A 84 -1.27 -10.73 -8.76
C ILE A 84 -1.30 -11.75 -9.91
N VAL A 85 -1.65 -12.99 -9.60
CA VAL A 85 -1.90 -14.04 -10.59
C VAL A 85 -3.37 -14.08 -10.96
N GLU A 86 -4.25 -14.00 -9.96
CA GLU A 86 -5.70 -14.07 -10.14
C GLU A 86 -6.41 -13.37 -8.98
N LEU A 87 -7.56 -12.75 -9.28
CA LEU A 87 -8.44 -12.13 -8.29
C LEU A 87 -9.70 -13.00 -8.18
N LYS A 88 -9.97 -13.52 -6.97
CA LYS A 88 -11.18 -14.29 -6.66
C LYS A 88 -12.06 -13.48 -5.71
N THR A 89 -13.30 -13.93 -5.50
CA THR A 89 -14.32 -13.21 -4.71
C THR A 89 -13.84 -12.84 -3.30
N HIS A 90 -13.13 -13.74 -2.62
CA HIS A 90 -12.73 -13.55 -1.21
C HIS A 90 -11.21 -13.66 -0.97
N VAL A 91 -10.42 -13.98 -1.99
CA VAL A 91 -8.97 -14.15 -1.88
C VAL A 91 -8.24 -13.58 -3.09
N ILE A 92 -7.06 -13.01 -2.85
CA ILE A 92 -6.11 -12.66 -3.91
C ILE A 92 -5.10 -13.79 -4.04
N HIS A 93 -4.97 -14.34 -5.25
CA HIS A 93 -3.90 -15.26 -5.57
C HIS A 93 -2.72 -14.49 -6.14
N ALA A 94 -1.56 -14.60 -5.49
CA ALA A 94 -0.37 -13.87 -5.88
C ALA A 94 0.89 -14.73 -5.77
N THR A 95 1.98 -14.26 -6.40
CA THR A 95 3.31 -14.87 -6.30
C THR A 95 4.29 -13.91 -5.66
N ILE A 96 5.15 -14.40 -4.77
CA ILE A 96 6.22 -13.60 -4.15
C ILE A 96 7.25 -13.18 -5.21
N MET A 97 7.57 -11.89 -5.25
CA MET A 97 8.46 -11.34 -6.28
C MET A 97 9.94 -11.37 -5.92
N THR A 98 10.28 -11.37 -4.63
CA THR A 98 11.65 -11.16 -4.12
C THR A 98 11.93 -11.98 -2.87
N GLY A 99 13.20 -12.27 -2.58
CA GLY A 99 13.65 -12.99 -1.37
C GLY A 99 13.72 -14.51 -1.58
N GLU A 100 14.00 -15.24 -0.50
CA GLU A 100 14.22 -16.70 -0.54
C GLU A 100 13.02 -17.49 -1.09
N ARG A 101 11.81 -16.94 -0.92
CA ARG A 101 10.55 -17.57 -1.34
C ARG A 101 10.05 -17.05 -2.68
N GLN A 102 10.92 -16.45 -3.48
CA GLN A 102 10.56 -15.93 -4.80
C GLN A 102 9.88 -17.01 -5.66
N GLY A 103 8.79 -16.62 -6.33
CA GLY A 103 8.00 -17.52 -7.17
C GLY A 103 6.95 -18.34 -6.41
N GLN A 104 6.99 -18.41 -5.07
CA GLN A 104 6.00 -19.15 -4.30
C GLN A 104 4.60 -18.51 -4.42
N HIS A 105 3.59 -19.36 -4.61
CA HIS A 105 2.20 -18.96 -4.66
C HIS A 105 1.60 -18.80 -3.25
N VAL A 106 0.84 -17.73 -3.07
CA VAL A 106 0.20 -17.37 -1.80
C VAL A 106 -1.24 -16.92 -2.03
N LEU A 107 -2.09 -17.15 -1.03
CA LEU A 107 -3.48 -16.70 -0.99
C LEU A 107 -3.62 -15.65 0.11
N ILE A 108 -4.19 -14.50 -0.24
CA ILE A 108 -4.34 -13.37 0.68
C ILE A 108 -5.83 -13.15 0.94
N PRO A 109 -6.33 -13.42 2.15
CA PRO A 109 -7.70 -13.12 2.55
C PRO A 109 -7.84 -11.65 2.98
N ARG A 110 -9.08 -11.20 3.14
CA ARG A 110 -9.38 -9.91 3.80
C ARG A 110 -9.15 -10.02 5.31
N ILE A 111 -8.60 -8.98 5.91
CA ILE A 111 -8.44 -8.84 7.36
C ILE A 111 -9.17 -7.59 7.87
N VAL A 112 -9.39 -7.52 9.17
CA VAL A 112 -9.98 -6.34 9.81
C VAL A 112 -8.87 -5.37 10.21
N PHE A 113 -8.99 -4.13 9.75
CA PHE A 113 -8.19 -2.98 10.16
C PHE A 113 -8.97 -2.17 11.18
N ILE A 114 -8.27 -1.64 12.18
CA ILE A 114 -8.83 -0.74 13.20
C ILE A 114 -7.94 0.50 13.23
N SER A 115 -8.53 1.70 13.10
CA SER A 115 -7.79 2.95 13.24
C SER A 115 -7.39 3.15 14.69
N ASP A 116 -6.22 3.76 14.88
CA ASP A 116 -5.80 4.13 16.22
C ASP A 116 -6.74 5.21 16.76
N GLY A 117 -7.22 5.02 17.99
CA GLY A 117 -8.17 5.93 18.62
C GLY A 117 -7.56 7.23 19.11
N GLU A 118 -6.24 7.36 19.05
CA GLU A 118 -5.51 8.57 19.44
C GLU A 118 -5.19 9.47 18.24
N ALA A 119 -5.50 9.04 17.02
CA ALA A 119 -5.37 9.87 15.83
C ALA A 119 -6.35 11.05 15.94
N ARG A 120 -5.85 12.22 16.35
CA ARG A 120 -6.58 13.48 16.55
C ARG A 120 -7.38 13.97 15.33
N GLU A 121 -7.20 13.32 14.18
CA GLU A 121 -7.78 13.69 12.90
C GLU A 121 -9.26 13.28 12.79
N PHE A 122 -9.69 12.22 13.48
CA PHE A 122 -11.07 11.73 13.41
C PHE A 122 -11.66 11.46 14.80
N PRO A 123 -12.91 11.87 15.09
CA PRO A 123 -13.56 11.65 16.39
C PRO A 123 -14.07 10.21 16.59
N PHE A 124 -13.67 9.26 15.74
CA PHE A 124 -14.17 7.88 15.73
C PHE A 124 -13.03 6.87 15.49
N ARG A 125 -13.27 5.61 15.92
CA ARG A 125 -12.43 4.47 15.50
C ARG A 125 -13.09 3.77 14.33
N LEU A 126 -12.38 3.74 13.21
CA LEU A 126 -12.78 3.09 11.97
C LEU A 126 -12.39 1.61 12.02
N ARG A 127 -13.36 0.70 11.86
CA ARG A 127 -13.10 -0.73 11.65
C ARG A 127 -13.43 -1.09 10.20
N ARG A 128 -12.45 -1.53 9.41
CA ARG A 128 -12.63 -1.83 7.97
C ARG A 128 -12.12 -3.23 7.64
N LYS A 129 -12.95 -4.08 7.04
CA LYS A 129 -12.52 -5.37 6.50
C LYS A 129 -12.06 -5.21 5.05
N GLN A 130 -10.78 -5.45 4.79
CA GLN A 130 -10.18 -5.25 3.47
C GLN A 130 -8.95 -6.14 3.26
N PHE A 131 -8.54 -6.35 2.01
CA PHE A 131 -7.28 -7.02 1.69
C PHE A 131 -6.10 -6.21 2.23
N PRO A 132 -5.12 -6.84 2.91
CA PRO A 132 -3.98 -6.15 3.48
C PRO A 132 -2.88 -5.87 2.44
N VAL A 133 -3.27 -5.27 1.32
CA VAL A 133 -2.37 -5.00 0.20
C VAL A 133 -2.60 -3.61 -0.38
N GLN A 134 -1.54 -3.04 -0.95
CA GLN A 134 -1.59 -1.80 -1.71
C GLN A 134 -0.85 -1.96 -3.04
N PRO A 135 -1.23 -1.22 -4.10
CA PRO A 135 -0.47 -1.19 -5.35
C PRO A 135 0.99 -0.78 -5.13
N ALA A 136 1.93 -1.44 -5.81
CA ALA A 136 3.37 -1.27 -5.60
C ALA A 136 4.12 -1.05 -6.92
N PHE A 137 3.59 -0.14 -7.76
CA PHE A 137 4.16 0.22 -9.06
C PHE A 137 5.48 0.98 -8.93
N ALA A 138 5.55 1.91 -7.98
CA ALA A 138 6.74 2.69 -7.68
C ALA A 138 7.28 2.32 -6.30
N MET A 139 8.57 2.53 -6.11
CA MET A 139 9.21 2.48 -4.81
C MET A 139 10.23 3.61 -4.71
N THR A 140 10.53 4.03 -3.49
CA THR A 140 11.60 5.00 -3.27
C THR A 140 12.96 4.35 -3.52
N ILE A 141 13.95 5.16 -3.90
CA ILE A 141 15.34 4.72 -4.11
C ILE A 141 15.87 3.95 -2.90
N ASN A 142 15.60 4.46 -1.69
CA ASN A 142 16.03 3.82 -0.44
C ASN A 142 15.43 2.42 -0.26
N LYS A 143 14.15 2.22 -0.67
CA LYS A 143 13.50 0.90 -0.61
C LYS A 143 13.99 -0.07 -1.69
N ALA A 144 14.54 0.46 -2.79
CA ALA A 144 15.14 -0.34 -3.85
C ALA A 144 16.55 -0.84 -3.48
N GLN A 145 17.19 -0.29 -2.45
CA GLN A 145 18.55 -0.65 -2.06
C GLN A 145 18.68 -2.16 -1.79
N GLY A 146 19.70 -2.79 -2.38
CA GLY A 146 19.92 -4.24 -2.27
C GLY A 146 19.05 -5.09 -3.20
N GLN A 147 18.11 -4.50 -3.94
CA GLN A 147 17.32 -5.22 -4.94
C GLN A 147 17.95 -5.08 -6.33
N THR A 148 17.77 -6.10 -7.18
CA THR A 148 18.09 -6.02 -8.61
C THR A 148 16.78 -5.98 -9.39
N VAL A 149 16.64 -5.02 -10.30
CA VAL A 149 15.46 -4.88 -11.17
C VAL A 149 15.85 -5.10 -12.63
N GLN A 150 15.00 -5.81 -13.37
CA GLN A 150 15.26 -6.08 -14.78
C GLN A 150 15.11 -4.81 -15.64
N ASN A 151 14.07 -4.02 -15.37
CA ASN A 151 13.78 -2.77 -16.03
C ASN A 151 13.55 -1.69 -14.98
N LEU A 152 14.20 -0.55 -15.12
CA LEU A 152 14.13 0.55 -14.16
C LEU A 152 13.64 1.82 -14.85
N GLY A 153 12.50 2.34 -14.39
CA GLY A 153 12.08 3.71 -14.63
C GLY A 153 12.42 4.55 -13.41
N LEU A 154 13.31 5.53 -13.56
CA LEU A 154 13.61 6.50 -12.52
C LEU A 154 12.79 7.76 -12.77
N TYR A 155 11.99 8.17 -11.80
CA TYR A 155 11.23 9.41 -11.85
C TYR A 155 11.74 10.34 -10.75
N LEU A 156 12.25 11.50 -11.16
CA LEU A 156 12.76 12.55 -10.28
C LEU A 156 11.90 13.80 -10.42
N SER A 157 10.90 13.93 -9.55
CA SER A 157 10.12 15.16 -9.37
C SER A 157 10.92 16.25 -8.63
N THR A 158 12.01 15.86 -7.95
CA THR A 158 13.01 16.76 -7.35
C THR A 158 14.38 16.12 -7.50
N PRO A 159 15.47 16.92 -7.55
CA PRO A 159 16.83 16.38 -7.53
C PRO A 159 17.08 15.46 -6.32
N CYS A 160 17.99 14.48 -6.48
CA CYS A 160 18.42 13.65 -5.36
C CYS A 160 19.02 14.54 -4.26
N PHE A 161 18.69 14.27 -2.99
CA PHE A 161 19.00 15.17 -1.88
C PHE A 161 20.03 14.60 -0.89
N THR A 162 20.36 13.31 -0.99
CA THR A 162 21.42 12.70 -0.17
C THR A 162 22.52 12.09 -1.02
N HIS A 163 23.68 11.96 -0.39
CA HIS A 163 24.82 11.29 -0.97
C HIS A 163 24.48 9.88 -1.49
N GLY A 164 24.87 9.58 -2.72
CA GLY A 164 24.83 8.23 -3.27
C GLY A 164 23.43 7.73 -3.66
N GLN A 165 22.37 8.52 -3.50
CA GLN A 165 21.00 8.11 -3.89
C GLN A 165 20.92 7.77 -5.38
N LEU A 166 21.44 8.63 -6.25
CA LEU A 166 21.41 8.39 -7.69
C LEU A 166 22.21 7.13 -8.06
N TYR A 167 23.37 6.93 -7.41
CA TYR A 167 24.16 5.71 -7.55
C TYR A 167 23.39 4.47 -7.08
N VAL A 168 22.71 4.54 -5.94
CA VAL A 168 21.86 3.44 -5.44
C VAL A 168 20.79 3.11 -6.47
N ALA A 169 20.11 4.09 -7.05
CA ALA A 169 19.10 3.85 -8.09
C ALA A 169 19.69 3.19 -9.34
N LEU A 170 20.77 3.77 -9.89
CA LEU A 170 21.41 3.27 -11.12
C LEU A 170 22.03 1.88 -10.94
N SER A 171 22.58 1.58 -9.77
CA SER A 171 23.14 0.25 -9.47
C SER A 171 22.09 -0.85 -9.34
N ARG A 172 20.78 -0.55 -9.38
CA ARG A 172 19.73 -1.59 -9.34
C ARG A 172 19.51 -2.28 -10.69
N VAL A 173 19.96 -1.71 -11.80
CA VAL A 173 19.76 -2.25 -13.15
C VAL A 173 21.08 -2.73 -13.76
N THR A 174 21.04 -3.87 -14.44
CA THR A 174 22.26 -4.52 -14.96
C THR A 174 22.70 -4.02 -16.34
N SER A 175 21.84 -3.29 -17.06
CA SER A 175 22.13 -2.78 -18.40
C SER A 175 21.51 -1.40 -18.61
N ARG A 176 22.28 -0.49 -19.20
CA ARG A 176 21.85 0.86 -19.57
C ARG A 176 20.61 0.87 -20.49
N SER A 177 20.49 -0.12 -21.38
CA SER A 177 19.33 -0.25 -22.30
C SER A 177 17.99 -0.46 -21.58
N LYS A 178 18.02 -0.94 -20.33
CA LYS A 178 16.83 -1.24 -19.53
C LYS A 178 16.53 -0.14 -18.51
N PHE A 179 17.26 0.96 -18.57
CA PHE A 179 17.08 2.15 -17.75
C PHE A 179 16.40 3.25 -18.55
N LYS A 180 15.38 3.87 -17.97
CA LYS A 180 14.79 5.12 -18.45
C LYS A 180 14.65 6.07 -17.28
N ALA A 181 14.91 7.36 -17.51
CA ALA A 181 14.71 8.40 -16.51
C ALA A 181 13.75 9.46 -17.04
N LEU A 182 12.91 9.98 -16.15
CA LEU A 182 12.13 11.19 -16.33
C LEU A 182 12.51 12.16 -15.21
N ILE A 183 13.00 13.33 -15.58
CA ILE A 183 13.45 14.38 -14.67
C ILE A 183 12.55 15.59 -14.94
N GLU A 184 11.75 16.01 -13.96
CA GLU A 184 10.81 17.13 -14.14
C GLU A 184 11.47 18.49 -13.97
N TYR A 185 12.45 18.58 -13.07
CA TYR A 185 13.18 19.82 -12.78
C TYR A 185 14.68 19.56 -12.92
N PRO A 186 15.17 19.47 -14.16
CA PRO A 186 16.59 19.35 -14.41
C PRO A 186 17.32 20.63 -14.09
N GLN A 187 18.61 20.49 -13.80
CA GLN A 187 19.48 21.64 -13.53
C GLN A 187 19.99 22.28 -14.79
N LEU A 188 20.12 21.48 -15.85
CA LEU A 188 20.54 21.92 -17.16
C LEU A 188 19.85 21.02 -18.19
N GLU A 189 19.30 21.64 -19.22
CA GLU A 189 18.83 20.98 -20.43
C GLU A 189 19.59 21.57 -21.61
N GLU A 190 20.32 20.73 -22.32
CA GLU A 190 21.05 21.07 -23.54
C GLU A 190 20.60 20.16 -24.69
N GLU A 191 21.01 20.46 -25.93
CA GLU A 191 20.64 19.65 -27.11
C GLU A 191 21.10 18.17 -26.99
N ASP A 192 22.12 17.91 -26.17
CA ASP A 192 22.70 16.58 -25.97
C ASP A 192 22.14 15.82 -24.75
N GLY A 193 21.31 16.45 -23.91
CA GLY A 193 20.64 15.75 -22.83
C GLY A 193 20.11 16.59 -21.66
N VAL A 194 19.60 15.87 -20.67
CA VAL A 194 19.00 16.38 -19.43
C VAL A 194 19.90 16.01 -18.25
N TYR A 195 20.30 17.00 -17.45
CA TYR A 195 21.28 16.84 -16.37
C TYR A 195 20.67 17.07 -14.98
N THR A 196 21.16 16.29 -14.00
CA THR A 196 20.76 16.39 -12.59
C THR A 196 21.96 16.17 -11.68
N ASP A 197 21.95 16.80 -10.51
CA ASP A 197 23.04 16.72 -9.54
C ASP A 197 23.22 15.31 -8.99
N ASN A 198 24.46 14.85 -9.02
CA ASN A 198 24.89 13.70 -8.24
C ASN A 198 25.56 14.19 -6.96
N ILE A 199 24.86 14.10 -5.83
CA ILE A 199 25.42 14.49 -4.54
C ILE A 199 26.48 13.45 -4.12
N VAL A 200 27.75 13.84 -4.15
CA VAL A 200 28.91 13.02 -3.74
C VAL A 200 29.56 13.61 -2.49
N CYS A 201 29.54 12.88 -1.36
CA CYS A 201 30.30 13.25 -0.17
C CYS A 201 31.78 12.95 -0.42
N ARG A 202 32.64 13.98 -0.34
CA ARG A 202 34.08 13.85 -0.62
C ARG A 202 34.88 13.18 0.51
N GLN A 203 34.25 12.86 1.64
CA GLN A 203 34.93 12.33 2.84
C GLN A 203 35.31 10.84 2.76
N ILE A 204 34.94 10.12 1.69
CA ILE A 204 35.21 8.68 1.49
C ILE A 204 36.40 8.45 0.52
N PHE A 205 37.03 9.52 0.01
CA PHE A 205 38.25 9.45 -0.79
C PHE A 205 39.46 9.94 0.03
N LEU A 206 39.80 9.20 1.10
CA LEU A 206 41.08 9.30 1.80
C LEU A 206 41.68 7.90 1.93
#